data_AF-A0A0D3KC43-F1
#
_entry.id   AF-A0A0D3KC43-F1
#
_cell.length_a   1.000
_cell.length_b   1.000
_cell.length_c   1.000
_cell.angle_alpha   90.00
_cell.angle_beta   90.00
_cell.angle_gamma   90.00
#
_symmetry.space_group_name_H-M   'P 1'
#
loop_
_entity.id
_entity.type
_entity.pdbx_description
1 polymer ?
#
loop_
_entity_poly.entity_id
_entity_poly.type
_entity_poly.pdbx_seq_one_letter_code
_entity_poly.pdbx_strand_id
1 'polypeptide(L)'
;MERLQPGSVDWDRVKGTPKNKYEKVANCNYAVKMAKELGLKLTGISGQDIAEGNEKLLLAVWWQLMRKDFMQFLDELDMDQAHVLTWANAQVARRGTDIQLSRFGDPAIKSGVFLLQLMKAVAPKAIKEDDIKPGRSELDRQLNAKLAISTSHKMGARVFCGWQDILE
;
A
#
# COMPACT_ATOMS: atom_id res chain seq x y z
N MET A 1 -3.25 -7.78 13.23
CA MET A 1 -2.18 -8.54 13.90
C MET A 1 -2.41 -10.01 13.66
N GLU A 2 -3.53 -10.57 14.11
CA GLU A 2 -3.95 -11.94 13.80
C GLU A 2 -3.89 -12.29 12.30
N ARG A 3 -4.32 -11.37 11.43
CA ARG A 3 -4.19 -11.55 9.97
C ARG A 3 -2.75 -11.63 9.46
N LEU A 4 -1.83 -10.85 10.04
CA LEU A 4 -0.42 -10.80 9.63
C LEU A 4 0.39 -11.97 10.19
N GLN A 5 -0.05 -12.49 11.32
CA GLN A 5 0.53 -13.64 11.99
C GLN A 5 -0.59 -14.35 12.77
N PRO A 6 -1.18 -15.41 12.20
CA PRO A 6 -2.19 -16.20 12.89
C PRO A 6 -1.67 -16.74 14.22
N GLY A 7 -2.49 -16.68 15.27
CA GLY A 7 -2.12 -17.04 16.64
C GLY A 7 -1.29 -16.00 17.38
N SER A 8 -1.10 -14.79 16.82
CA SER A 8 -0.39 -13.70 17.51
C SER A 8 -1.23 -13.04 18.60
N VAL A 9 -2.56 -13.15 18.55
CA VAL A 9 -3.45 -12.51 19.51
C VAL A 9 -4.03 -13.55 20.49
N ASP A 10 -3.75 -13.35 21.77
CA ASP A 10 -4.40 -14.04 22.88
C ASP A 10 -5.74 -13.32 23.18
N TRP A 11 -6.82 -13.86 22.60
CA TRP A 11 -8.15 -13.28 22.71
C TRP A 11 -8.74 -13.33 24.12
N ASP A 12 -8.23 -14.18 25.01
CA ASP A 12 -8.67 -14.23 26.41
C ASP A 12 -8.29 -12.94 27.17
N ARG A 13 -7.25 -12.25 26.70
CA ARG A 13 -6.80 -10.95 27.24
C ARG A 13 -7.58 -9.77 26.68
N VAL A 14 -8.34 -9.95 25.59
CA VAL A 14 -9.03 -8.88 24.89
C VAL A 14 -10.46 -8.74 25.40
N LYS A 15 -10.83 -7.55 25.84
CA LYS A 15 -12.24 -7.25 26.16
C LYS A 15 -12.99 -6.88 24.89
N GLY A 16 -13.84 -7.76 24.39
CA GLY A 16 -14.60 -7.55 23.14
C GLY A 16 -15.55 -6.34 23.18
N THR A 17 -16.08 -5.98 24.35
CA THR A 17 -16.90 -4.78 24.54
C THR A 17 -16.41 -4.01 25.77
N PRO A 18 -15.43 -3.11 25.61
CA PRO A 18 -14.88 -2.34 26.72
C PRO A 18 -15.88 -1.28 27.18
N LYS A 19 -16.27 -1.33 28.46
CA LYS A 19 -17.31 -0.49 29.07
C LYS A 19 -16.78 0.83 29.63
N ASN A 20 -15.50 0.89 29.94
CA ASN A 20 -14.85 2.06 30.55
C ASN A 20 -13.52 2.42 29.87
N LYS A 21 -12.97 3.60 30.19
CA LYS A 21 -11.71 4.10 29.61
C LYS A 21 -10.55 3.15 29.91
N TYR A 22 -10.50 2.56 31.11
CA TYR A 22 -9.42 1.66 31.52
C TYR A 22 -9.37 0.39 30.66
N GLU A 23 -10.52 -0.23 30.38
CA GLU A 23 -10.62 -1.40 29.51
C GLU A 23 -10.23 -1.07 28.07
N LYS A 24 -10.62 0.10 27.56
CA LYS A 24 -10.18 0.58 26.23
C LYS A 24 -8.65 0.73 26.18
N VAL A 25 -8.08 1.44 27.15
CA VAL A 25 -6.63 1.66 27.24
C VAL A 25 -5.88 0.34 27.43
N ALA A 26 -6.42 -0.62 28.20
CA ALA A 26 -5.83 -1.95 28.37
C ALA A 26 -5.76 -2.72 27.04
N ASN A 27 -6.86 -2.75 26.27
CA ASN A 27 -6.87 -3.35 24.93
C ASN A 27 -5.85 -2.67 23.99
N CYS A 28 -5.79 -1.33 24.00
CA CYS A 28 -4.86 -0.58 23.16
C CYS A 28 -3.40 -0.80 23.58
N ASN A 29 -3.10 -0.89 24.88
CA ASN A 29 -1.76 -1.23 25.36
C ASN A 29 -1.35 -2.62 24.91
N TYR A 30 -2.27 -3.58 24.97
CA TYR A 30 -2.04 -4.92 24.46
C TYR A 30 -1.77 -4.90 22.94
N ALA A 31 -2.57 -4.16 22.17
CA ALA A 31 -2.32 -3.97 20.74
C ALA A 31 -0.92 -3.38 20.46
N VAL A 32 -0.49 -2.33 21.17
CA VAL A 32 0.85 -1.74 20.99
C VAL A 32 1.95 -2.75 21.31
N LYS A 33 1.80 -3.52 22.38
CA LYS A 33 2.75 -4.59 22.72
C LYS A 33 2.85 -5.60 21.59
N MET A 34 1.72 -6.05 21.06
CA MET A 34 1.69 -7.05 20.00
C MET A 34 2.26 -6.54 18.68
N ALA A 35 1.99 -5.28 18.33
CA ALA A 35 2.62 -4.65 17.19
C ALA A 35 4.15 -4.57 17.33
N LYS A 36 4.67 -4.29 18.52
CA LYS A 36 6.12 -4.30 18.78
C LYS A 36 6.72 -5.71 18.66
N GLU A 37 6.02 -6.74 19.13
CA GLU A 37 6.45 -8.14 18.97
C GLU A 37 6.43 -8.59 17.51
N LEU A 38 5.51 -8.04 16.71
CA LEU A 38 5.51 -8.15 15.25
C LEU A 38 6.65 -7.35 14.59
N GLY A 39 7.52 -6.68 15.35
CA GLY A 39 8.65 -5.92 14.82
C GLY A 39 8.32 -4.51 14.33
N LEU A 40 7.14 -3.97 14.66
CA LEU A 40 6.82 -2.57 14.37
C LEU A 40 7.58 -1.64 15.32
N LYS A 41 8.08 -0.53 14.79
CA LYS A 41 8.82 0.49 15.54
C LYS A 41 7.84 1.54 16.06
N LEU A 42 7.23 1.25 17.21
CA LEU A 42 6.25 2.11 17.87
C LEU A 42 6.86 2.89 19.06
N THR A 43 8.06 3.45 18.88
CA THR A 43 8.71 4.29 19.91
C THR A 43 7.92 5.58 20.12
N GLY A 44 7.56 5.88 21.36
CA GLY A 44 6.77 7.07 21.69
C GLY A 44 5.27 6.95 21.42
N ILE A 45 4.76 5.75 21.13
CA ILE A 45 3.31 5.48 20.99
C ILE A 45 2.88 4.59 22.16
N SER A 46 1.88 5.05 22.91
CA SER A 46 1.25 4.33 24.01
C SER A 46 -0.16 3.85 23.64
N GLY A 47 -0.72 2.91 24.41
CA GLY A 47 -2.11 2.52 24.23
C GLY A 47 -3.10 3.63 24.60
N GLN A 48 -2.69 4.60 25.42
CA GLN A 48 -3.53 5.76 25.71
C GLN A 48 -3.72 6.64 24.47
N ASP A 49 -2.66 6.89 23.70
CA ASP A 49 -2.73 7.67 22.46
C ASP A 49 -3.74 7.07 21.46
N ILE A 50 -3.75 5.74 21.35
CA ILE A 50 -4.67 5.00 20.50
C ILE A 50 -6.10 5.07 21.06
N ALA A 51 -6.26 4.87 22.37
CA ALA A 51 -7.56 4.89 23.03
C ALA A 51 -8.23 6.28 23.01
N GLU A 52 -7.44 7.34 22.99
CA GLU A 52 -7.89 8.73 22.89
C GLU A 52 -8.09 9.19 21.45
N GLY A 53 -7.73 8.37 20.46
CA GLY A 53 -7.99 8.66 19.05
C GLY A 53 -7.00 9.63 18.43
N ASN A 54 -5.73 9.64 18.87
CA ASN A 54 -4.70 10.49 18.27
C ASN A 54 -4.46 10.10 16.80
N GLU A 55 -5.03 10.86 15.87
CA GLU A 55 -5.05 10.56 14.43
C GLU A 55 -3.64 10.36 13.86
N LYS A 56 -2.70 11.22 14.23
CA LYS A 56 -1.31 11.15 13.75
C LYS A 56 -0.64 9.84 14.16
N LEU A 57 -0.83 9.44 15.42
CA LEU A 57 -0.21 8.21 15.94
C LEU A 57 -0.93 6.96 15.42
N LEU A 58 -2.26 7.02 15.28
CA LEU A 58 -3.04 5.97 14.61
C LEU A 58 -2.56 5.76 13.17
N LEU A 59 -2.40 6.83 12.39
CA LEU A 59 -1.91 6.74 11.02
C LEU A 59 -0.50 6.15 10.94
N ALA A 60 0.38 6.52 11.88
CA ALA A 60 1.72 5.96 11.97
C ALA A 60 1.71 4.43 12.24
N VAL A 61 0.81 3.96 13.11
CA VAL A 61 0.62 2.52 13.37
C VAL A 61 0.08 1.82 12.11
N TRP A 62 -0.94 2.40 11.46
CA TRP A 62 -1.54 1.84 10.26
C TRP A 62 -0.56 1.72 9.10
N TRP A 63 0.23 2.76 8.84
CA TRP A 63 1.28 2.75 7.82
C TRP A 63 2.26 1.59 8.04
N GLN A 64 2.71 1.40 9.28
CA GLN A 64 3.66 0.32 9.58
C GLN A 64 3.02 -1.07 9.43
N LEU A 65 1.74 -1.23 9.79
CA LEU A 65 1.00 -2.48 9.57
C LEU A 65 0.84 -2.80 8.08
N MET A 66 0.45 -1.82 7.27
CA MET A 66 0.35 -1.98 5.81
C MET A 66 1.70 -2.30 5.19
N ARG A 67 2.77 -1.61 5.61
CA ARG A 67 4.13 -1.90 5.14
C ARG A 67 4.54 -3.33 5.49
N LYS A 68 4.24 -3.81 6.70
CA LYS A 68 4.57 -5.18 7.11
C LYS A 68 3.82 -6.23 6.28
N ASP A 69 2.53 -6.05 6.05
CA ASP A 69 1.71 -6.92 5.18
C ASP A 69 2.34 -7.03 3.78
N PHE A 70 2.71 -5.89 3.20
CA PHE A 70 3.32 -5.84 1.88
C PHE A 70 4.71 -6.50 1.84
N MET A 71 5.54 -6.28 2.85
CA MET A 71 6.87 -6.91 2.92
C MET A 71 6.77 -8.42 3.10
N GLN A 72 5.85 -8.91 3.95
CA GLN A 72 5.60 -10.35 4.10
C GLN A 72 5.15 -10.98 2.78
N PHE A 73 4.29 -10.30 2.03
CA PHE A 73 3.88 -10.74 0.69
C PHE A 73 5.05 -10.81 -0.30
N LEU A 74 5.99 -9.87 -0.25
CA LEU A 74 7.19 -9.92 -1.10
C LEU A 74 8.17 -11.02 -0.66
N ASP A 75 8.35 -11.21 0.66
CA ASP A 75 9.18 -12.27 1.23
C ASP A 75 8.66 -13.66 0.82
N GLU A 76 7.33 -13.86 0.79
CA GLU A 76 6.69 -15.10 0.28
C GLU A 76 7.02 -15.39 -1.19
N LEU A 77 7.35 -14.35 -1.96
CA LEU A 77 7.75 -14.45 -3.36
C LEU A 77 9.28 -14.48 -3.55
N ASP A 78 10.06 -14.46 -2.47
CA ASP A 78 11.52 -14.29 -2.49
C ASP A 78 11.95 -13.02 -3.26
N MET A 79 11.21 -11.93 -3.07
CA MET A 79 11.43 -10.65 -3.73
C MET A 79 11.64 -9.53 -2.72
N ASP A 80 12.41 -8.52 -3.10
CA ASP A 80 12.49 -7.25 -2.38
C ASP A 80 11.97 -6.09 -3.25
N GLN A 81 12.00 -4.88 -2.69
CA GLN A 81 11.57 -3.69 -3.41
C GLN A 81 12.38 -3.43 -4.70
N ALA A 82 13.68 -3.76 -4.71
CA ALA A 82 14.53 -3.59 -5.89
C ALA A 82 14.15 -4.58 -6.99
N HIS A 83 13.86 -5.83 -6.64
CA HIS A 83 13.34 -6.84 -7.56
C HIS A 83 12.02 -6.40 -8.18
N VAL A 84 11.09 -5.84 -7.40
CA VAL A 84 9.81 -5.32 -7.92
C VAL A 84 10.03 -4.21 -8.94
N LEU A 85 10.95 -3.28 -8.67
CA LEU A 85 11.27 -2.18 -9.59
C LEU A 85 11.90 -2.70 -10.89
N THR A 86 12.89 -3.58 -10.78
CA THR A 86 13.55 -4.21 -11.94
C THR A 86 12.54 -5.01 -12.78
N TRP A 87 11.69 -5.79 -12.12
CA TRP A 87 10.64 -6.55 -12.80
C TRP A 87 9.67 -5.62 -13.54
N ALA A 88 9.20 -4.54 -12.90
CA ALA A 88 8.27 -3.60 -13.51
C ALA A 88 8.87 -2.92 -14.76
N ASN A 89 10.12 -2.45 -14.65
CA ASN A 89 10.83 -1.87 -15.79
C ASN A 89 11.02 -2.87 -16.94
N ALA A 90 11.34 -4.14 -16.62
CA ALA A 90 11.47 -5.18 -17.63
C ALA A 90 10.14 -5.47 -18.35
N GLN A 91 9.01 -5.49 -17.64
CA GLN A 91 7.69 -5.70 -18.25
C GLN A 91 7.31 -4.56 -19.21
N VAL A 92 7.57 -3.31 -18.82
CA VAL A 92 7.30 -2.12 -19.66
C VAL A 92 8.23 -2.09 -20.87
N ALA A 93 9.52 -2.40 -20.70
CA ALA A 93 10.48 -2.43 -21.80
C ALA A 93 10.09 -3.47 -22.89
N ARG A 94 9.53 -4.62 -22.51
CA ARG A 94 9.03 -5.64 -23.46
C ARG A 94 7.88 -5.15 -24.35
N ARG A 95 7.23 -4.04 -23.99
CA ARG A 95 6.20 -3.38 -24.80
C ARG A 95 6.76 -2.33 -25.77
N GLY A 96 8.08 -2.13 -25.79
CA GLY A 96 8.73 -1.13 -26.64
C GLY A 96 8.58 0.29 -26.12
N THR A 97 8.38 0.46 -24.81
CA THR A 97 8.36 1.77 -24.16
C THR A 97 9.72 2.04 -23.50
N ASP A 98 10.29 3.21 -23.76
CA ASP A 98 11.60 3.62 -23.20
C ASP A 98 11.50 4.20 -21.77
N ILE A 99 10.29 4.34 -21.24
CA ILE A 99 10.06 4.86 -19.88
C ILE A 99 10.50 3.82 -18.86
N GLN A 100 11.43 4.22 -17.99
CA GLN A 100 11.88 3.43 -16.85
C GLN A 100 11.82 4.26 -15.58
N LEU A 101 11.58 3.60 -14.45
CA LEU A 101 11.64 4.22 -13.13
C LEU A 101 12.97 3.91 -12.46
N SER A 102 13.63 4.94 -11.92
CA SER A 102 14.85 4.76 -11.13
C SER A 102 14.57 4.36 -9.67
N ARG A 103 13.38 4.69 -9.16
CA ARG A 103 12.91 4.41 -7.80
C ARG A 103 11.38 4.49 -7.72
N PHE A 104 10.81 4.00 -6.62
CA PHE A 104 9.44 4.36 -6.27
C PHE A 104 9.36 5.86 -5.96
N GLY A 105 8.40 6.57 -6.55
CA GLY A 105 8.30 8.04 -6.49
C GLY A 105 9.16 8.79 -7.51
N ASP A 106 9.62 8.10 -8.56
CA ASP A 106 10.23 8.76 -9.72
C ASP A 106 9.19 9.66 -10.43
N PRO A 107 9.53 10.92 -10.80
CA PRO A 107 8.60 11.83 -11.48
C PRO A 107 7.96 11.26 -12.75
N ALA A 108 8.59 10.30 -13.43
CA ALA A 108 8.03 9.63 -14.59
C ALA A 108 6.69 8.91 -14.29
N ILE A 109 6.45 8.50 -13.04
CA ILE A 109 5.21 7.83 -12.64
C ILE A 109 3.98 8.74 -12.76
N LYS A 110 4.17 10.06 -12.59
CA LYS A 110 3.10 11.07 -12.62
C LYS A 110 2.41 11.20 -13.97
N SER A 111 3.09 10.77 -15.03
CA SER A 111 2.49 10.70 -16.37
C SER A 111 1.32 9.71 -16.43
N GLY A 112 1.29 8.72 -15.53
CA GLY A 112 0.39 7.57 -15.55
C GLY A 112 0.68 6.56 -16.67
N VAL A 113 1.51 6.93 -17.65
CA VAL A 113 1.82 6.09 -18.82
C VAL A 113 2.57 4.82 -18.39
N PHE A 114 3.56 4.94 -17.51
CA PHE A 114 4.30 3.78 -17.00
C PHE A 114 3.37 2.74 -16.35
N LEU A 115 2.44 3.19 -15.50
CA LEU A 115 1.49 2.31 -14.81
C LEU A 115 0.55 1.60 -15.78
N LEU A 116 0.03 2.33 -16.77
CA LEU A 116 -0.86 1.75 -17.78
C LEU A 116 -0.12 0.75 -18.68
N GLN A 117 1.11 1.05 -19.08
CA GLN A 117 1.93 0.12 -19.86
C GLN A 117 2.29 -1.12 -19.06
N LEU A 118 2.58 -0.98 -17.76
CA LEU A 118 2.81 -2.11 -16.86
C LEU A 118 1.55 -2.99 -16.74
N MET A 119 0.38 -2.38 -16.51
CA MET A 119 -0.89 -3.12 -16.45
C MET A 119 -1.20 -3.83 -17.77
N LYS A 120 -0.90 -3.19 -18.91
CA LYS A 120 -1.04 -3.81 -20.22
C LYS A 120 -0.04 -4.94 -20.45
N ALA A 121 1.18 -4.86 -19.91
CA ALA A 121 2.13 -5.96 -19.94
C ALA A 121 1.61 -7.19 -19.18
N VAL A 122 1.01 -6.99 -18.01
CA VAL A 122 0.44 -8.07 -17.18
C VAL A 122 -0.88 -8.60 -17.76
N ALA A 123 -1.78 -7.71 -18.18
CA ALA A 123 -3.09 -8.04 -18.71
C ALA A 123 -3.34 -7.31 -20.04
N PRO A 124 -2.94 -7.88 -21.18
CA PRO A 124 -2.96 -7.21 -22.49
C PRO A 124 -4.34 -6.71 -22.93
N LYS A 125 -5.42 -7.35 -22.46
CA LYS A 125 -6.82 -7.02 -22.80
C LYS A 125 -7.45 -6.00 -21.85
N ALA A 126 -6.78 -5.63 -20.76
CA ALA A 126 -7.34 -4.75 -19.73
C ALA A 126 -7.42 -3.28 -20.18
N ILE A 127 -6.51 -2.86 -21.08
CA ILE A 127 -6.34 -1.46 -21.51
C ILE A 127 -6.15 -1.43 -23.03
N LYS A 128 -6.91 -0.56 -23.72
CA LYS A 128 -6.68 -0.26 -25.14
C LYS A 128 -5.61 0.82 -25.27
N GLU A 129 -4.77 0.75 -26.31
CA GLU A 129 -3.70 1.75 -26.50
C GLU A 129 -4.25 3.17 -26.65
N ASP A 130 -5.37 3.32 -27.38
CA ASP A 130 -5.99 4.62 -27.66
C ASP A 130 -6.52 5.36 -26.41
N ASP A 131 -6.72 4.61 -25.32
CA ASP A 131 -7.16 5.17 -24.03
C ASP A 131 -5.99 5.79 -23.25
N ILE A 132 -4.74 5.43 -23.58
CA ILE A 132 -3.53 5.95 -22.91
C ILE A 132 -3.20 7.34 -23.48
N LYS A 133 -3.21 8.36 -22.62
CA LYS A 133 -2.86 9.74 -23.01
C LYS A 133 -1.36 10.00 -22.85
N PRO A 134 -0.78 10.98 -23.55
CA PRO A 134 0.67 11.26 -23.49
C PRO A 134 1.20 11.68 -22.11
N GLY A 135 0.34 12.02 -21.15
CA GLY A 135 0.74 12.43 -19.79
C GLY A 135 1.45 13.79 -19.72
N ARG A 136 1.34 14.61 -20.77
CA ARG A 136 2.02 15.91 -20.89
C ARG A 136 1.24 17.01 -20.17
N SER A 137 -0.08 17.04 -20.34
CA SER A 137 -0.96 17.97 -19.65
C SER A 137 -1.45 17.39 -18.32
N GLU A 138 -1.89 18.26 -17.42
CA GLU A 138 -2.50 17.85 -16.14
C GLU A 138 -3.75 16.98 -16.36
N LEU A 139 -4.57 17.34 -17.36
CA LEU A 139 -5.74 16.57 -17.74
C LEU A 139 -5.35 15.15 -18.21
N ASP A 140 -4.30 15.02 -19.03
CA ASP A 140 -3.81 13.71 -19.48
C ASP A 140 -3.39 12.84 -18.29
N ARG A 141 -2.63 13.41 -17.35
CA ARG A 141 -2.15 12.69 -16.16
C ARG A 141 -3.32 12.23 -15.31
N GLN A 142 -4.31 13.10 -15.09
CA GLN A 142 -5.51 12.77 -14.34
C GLN A 142 -6.31 11.65 -15.02
N LEU A 143 -6.52 11.71 -16.33
CA LEU A 143 -7.22 10.68 -17.08
C LEU A 143 -6.49 9.34 -17.01
N ASN A 144 -5.17 9.35 -17.18
CA ASN A 144 -4.33 8.16 -17.09
C ASN A 144 -4.37 7.54 -15.69
N ALA A 145 -4.22 8.35 -14.63
CA ALA A 145 -4.26 7.88 -13.26
C ALA A 145 -5.62 7.29 -12.88
N LYS A 146 -6.74 7.94 -13.28
CA LYS A 146 -8.09 7.39 -13.08
C LYS A 146 -8.27 6.06 -13.80
N LEU A 147 -7.78 5.94 -15.04
CA LEU A 147 -7.81 4.69 -15.80
C LEU A 147 -6.99 3.60 -15.12
N ALA A 148 -5.80 3.93 -14.60
CA ALA A 148 -4.95 2.99 -13.87
C ALA A 148 -5.64 2.46 -12.61
N ILE A 149 -6.22 3.34 -11.78
CA ILE A 149 -6.97 2.92 -10.59
C ILE A 149 -8.15 2.01 -10.96
N SER A 150 -8.99 2.42 -11.92
CA SER A 150 -10.14 1.61 -12.34
C SER A 150 -9.71 0.24 -12.88
N THR A 151 -8.62 0.19 -13.65
CA THR A 151 -8.11 -1.05 -14.21
C THR A 151 -7.50 -1.95 -13.16
N SER A 152 -6.79 -1.38 -12.18
CA SER A 152 -6.23 -2.15 -11.06
C SER A 152 -7.32 -2.89 -10.28
N HIS A 153 -8.47 -2.26 -10.00
CA HIS A 153 -9.61 -2.92 -9.36
C HIS A 153 -10.23 -4.01 -10.23
N LYS A 154 -10.36 -3.77 -11.55
CA LYS A 154 -10.85 -4.80 -12.50
C LYS A 154 -9.94 -6.03 -12.56
N MET A 155 -8.63 -5.84 -12.36
CA MET A 155 -7.64 -6.91 -12.28
C MET A 155 -7.62 -7.62 -10.92
N GLY A 156 -8.43 -7.17 -9.95
CA GLY A 156 -8.46 -7.73 -8.59
C GLY A 156 -7.31 -7.25 -7.70
N ALA A 157 -6.54 -6.24 -8.11
CA ALA A 157 -5.50 -5.66 -7.29
C ALA A 157 -6.12 -4.91 -6.11
N ARG A 158 -5.54 -5.08 -4.91
CA ARG A 158 -5.96 -4.36 -3.72
C ARG A 158 -5.30 -2.99 -3.69
N VAL A 159 -6.01 -1.96 -4.15
CA VAL A 159 -5.51 -0.58 -4.25
C VAL A 159 -6.37 0.35 -3.40
N PHE A 160 -5.70 1.13 -2.55
CA PHE A 160 -6.34 2.09 -1.62
C PHE A 160 -6.01 3.55 -1.95
N CYS A 161 -5.06 3.80 -2.85
CA CYS A 161 -4.72 5.16 -3.26
C CYS A 161 -5.74 5.73 -4.26
N GLY A 162 -5.89 7.05 -4.23
CA GLY A 162 -6.61 7.82 -5.23
C GLY A 162 -5.74 8.13 -6.45
N TRP A 163 -6.36 8.73 -7.47
CA TRP A 163 -5.61 9.22 -8.62
C TRP A 163 -4.70 10.39 -8.23
N GLN A 164 -5.07 11.16 -7.20
CA GLN A 164 -4.28 12.28 -6.68
C GLN A 164 -2.91 11.81 -6.19
N ASP A 165 -2.87 10.70 -5.47
CA ASP A 165 -1.63 10.12 -4.90
C ASP A 165 -0.61 9.71 -5.98
N ILE A 166 -1.06 9.48 -7.22
CA ILE A 166 -0.18 9.16 -8.36
C ILE A 166 0.45 10.43 -8.94
N LEU A 167 -0.24 11.57 -8.83
CA LEU A 167 0.18 12.86 -9.41
C LEU A 167 1.05 13.68 -8.43
N GLU A 168 0.94 13.40 -7.13
CA GLU A 168 1.82 13.95 -6.08
C GLU A 168 3.30 13.61 -6.26
#